data_AF-A0A5E8H7T1-F1
#
_entry.id   AF-A0A5E8H7T1-F1
#
_cell.length_a   1.000
_cell.length_b   1.000
_cell.length_c   1.000
_cell.angle_alpha   90.00
_cell.angle_beta   90.00
_cell.angle_gamma   90.00
#
_symmetry.space_group_name_H-M   'P 1'
#
loop_
_entity.id
_entity.type
_entity.pdbx_description
1 polymer ?
#
loop_
_entity_poly.entity_id
_entity_poly.type
_entity_poly.pdbx_seq_one_letter_code
_entity_poly.pdbx_strand_id
1 'polypeptide(L)'
;MFRFIEYLERFWALLSFYLPSHLTVERNQDKNILIVPGFKAGRSYYLRLKSNLDNLGFKVGILSTLRNPTSLEEAVGYLAKQILTAPNEVTLIAHNTGGLLVLILPDEARRKVKRLITLGTPFHGSDSFTNTRYSYWGYESDWVKMNNKNALFFPLFQPLSAIEDFSFPPQESTEFGQGRDLWFDIPGNYNLVRRNENIRTLREFLGTPKDSINITPNPKANPDFAVPKKIEVDFSKFEPSVYKKNKESLAKKKSPSKKTESKPATKAKPSNSLAAKPGSKGKSNPKSKTVPKPKAKKKTKR
;
A
#
# COMPACT_ATOMS: atom_id res chain seq x y z
N MET A 1 4.52 11.42 25.92
CA MET A 1 3.07 11.66 26.11
C MET A 1 2.23 10.97 25.03
N PHE A 2 2.46 11.23 23.74
CA PHE A 2 1.66 10.65 22.65
C PHE A 2 1.67 9.12 22.55
N ARG A 3 2.82 8.46 22.76
CA ARG A 3 2.88 6.98 22.83
C ARG A 3 1.97 6.39 23.90
N PHE A 4 1.96 6.99 25.10
CA PHE A 4 1.08 6.56 26.19
C PHE A 4 -0.40 6.71 25.80
N ILE A 5 -0.75 7.85 25.19
CA ILE A 5 -2.11 8.11 24.71
C ILE A 5 -2.51 7.08 23.65
N GLU A 6 -1.65 6.80 22.69
CA GLU A 6 -1.89 5.77 21.66
C GLU A 6 -2.12 4.39 22.28
N TYR A 7 -1.30 3.98 23.26
CA TYR A 7 -1.52 2.71 23.96
C TYR A 7 -2.87 2.67 24.70
N LEU A 8 -3.29 3.79 25.28
CA LEU A 8 -4.59 3.90 25.92
C LEU A 8 -5.74 3.79 24.89
N GLU A 9 -5.65 4.48 23.76
CA GLU A 9 -6.65 4.37 22.70
C GLU A 9 -6.69 2.97 22.09
N ARG A 10 -5.53 2.32 21.89
CA ARG A 10 -5.43 0.92 21.47
C ARG A 10 -6.06 -0.02 22.50
N PHE A 11 -5.90 0.25 23.79
CA PHE A 11 -6.57 -0.50 24.85
C PHE A 11 -8.10 -0.36 24.74
N TRP A 12 -8.63 0.85 24.54
CA TRP A 12 -10.07 1.06 24.35
C TRP A 12 -10.59 0.43 23.06
N ALA A 13 -9.82 0.48 21.97
CA ALA A 13 -10.13 -0.21 20.73
C ALA A 13 -10.25 -1.73 20.97
N LEU A 14 -9.29 -2.31 21.69
CA LEU A 14 -9.29 -3.72 22.04
C LEU A 14 -10.47 -4.09 22.95
N LEU A 15 -10.74 -3.29 23.98
CA LEU A 15 -11.86 -3.53 24.89
C LEU A 15 -13.19 -3.54 24.10
N SER A 16 -13.37 -2.56 23.21
CA SER A 16 -14.57 -2.49 22.37
C SER A 16 -14.71 -3.67 21.41
N PHE A 17 -13.59 -4.27 20.98
CA PHE A 17 -13.59 -5.41 20.07
C PHE A 17 -14.17 -6.66 20.72
N TYR A 18 -13.94 -6.84 22.02
CA TYR A 18 -14.48 -7.97 22.79
C TYR A 18 -15.95 -7.77 23.24
N LEU A 19 -16.53 -6.59 23.04
CA LEU A 19 -17.94 -6.36 23.37
C LEU A 19 -18.87 -7.02 22.33
N PRO A 20 -20.04 -7.55 22.74
CA PRO A 20 -20.98 -8.24 21.85
C PRO A 20 -21.42 -7.44 20.62
N SER A 21 -21.49 -6.12 20.74
CA SER A 21 -21.87 -5.19 19.66
C SER A 21 -21.01 -5.27 18.40
N HIS A 22 -19.80 -5.83 18.48
CA HIS A 22 -18.91 -5.97 17.33
C HIS A 22 -19.38 -7.04 16.33
N LEU A 23 -20.24 -7.98 16.74
CA LEU A 23 -20.65 -9.12 15.90
C LEU A 23 -21.97 -8.88 15.13
N THR A 24 -22.69 -7.80 15.43
CA THR A 24 -24.01 -7.53 14.85
C THR A 24 -23.89 -6.92 13.46
N VAL A 25 -24.56 -7.49 12.47
CA VAL A 25 -24.58 -6.95 11.08
C VAL A 25 -25.46 -5.70 11.06
N GLU A 26 -24.96 -4.59 10.52
CA GLU A 26 -25.79 -3.42 10.23
C GLU A 26 -26.45 -3.52 8.85
N ARG A 27 -27.70 -3.07 8.76
CA ARG A 27 -28.33 -2.81 7.46
C ARG A 27 -27.82 -1.47 6.95
N ASN A 28 -27.18 -1.46 5.79
CA ASN A 28 -26.59 -0.25 5.22
C ASN A 28 -27.49 0.44 4.18
N GLN A 29 -28.78 0.12 4.18
CA GLN A 29 -29.76 0.52 3.15
C GLN A 29 -30.00 2.03 3.04
N ASP A 30 -29.55 2.82 4.00
CA ASP A 30 -29.68 4.28 3.99
C ASP A 30 -28.33 4.98 4.17
N LYS A 31 -27.21 4.25 4.15
CA LYS A 31 -25.90 4.77 4.51
C LYS A 31 -25.13 5.28 3.30
N ASN A 32 -24.50 6.43 3.47
CA ASN A 32 -23.69 7.09 2.44
C ASN A 32 -22.19 6.95 2.75
N ILE A 33 -21.84 6.78 4.03
CA ILE A 33 -20.48 6.51 4.50
C ILE A 33 -20.48 5.19 5.27
N LEU A 34 -19.54 4.31 4.95
CA LEU A 34 -19.31 3.08 5.70
C LEU A 34 -17.91 3.12 6.29
N ILE A 35 -17.83 3.02 7.61
CA ILE A 35 -16.57 2.87 8.33
C ILE A 35 -16.20 1.39 8.32
N VAL A 36 -14.98 1.08 7.93
CA VAL A 36 -14.40 -0.26 7.86
C VAL A 36 -13.40 -0.37 9.02
N PRO A 37 -13.79 -0.94 10.18
CA PRO A 37 -12.90 -1.11 11.31
C PRO A 37 -11.63 -1.90 11.02
N GLY A 38 -10.58 -1.56 11.78
CA GLY A 38 -9.27 -2.18 11.69
C GLY A 38 -8.98 -3.24 12.73
N PHE A 39 -7.76 -3.75 12.71
CA PHE A 39 -7.28 -4.79 13.61
C PHE A 39 -7.59 -4.48 15.08
N LYS A 40 -8.31 -5.40 15.73
CA LYS A 40 -8.67 -5.34 17.16
C LYS A 40 -9.35 -4.01 17.57
N ALA A 41 -10.10 -3.38 16.67
CA ALA A 41 -10.90 -2.20 16.96
C ALA A 41 -12.39 -2.54 16.82
N GLY A 42 -13.11 -2.53 17.94
CA GLY A 42 -14.54 -2.84 17.94
C GLY A 42 -15.40 -1.69 17.46
N ARG A 43 -16.66 -2.00 17.19
CA ARG A 43 -17.65 -1.05 16.66
C ARG A 43 -17.78 0.21 17.52
N SER A 44 -17.87 0.05 18.86
CA SER A 44 -18.10 1.19 19.75
C SER A 44 -16.96 2.20 19.78
N TYR A 45 -15.74 1.78 19.41
CA TYR A 45 -14.57 2.65 19.29
C TYR A 45 -14.81 3.81 18.32
N TYR A 46 -15.52 3.52 17.23
CA TYR A 46 -15.80 4.45 16.13
C TYR A 46 -17.03 5.33 16.36
N LEU A 47 -17.76 5.18 17.48
CA LEU A 47 -18.99 5.96 17.74
C LEU A 47 -18.74 7.46 17.78
N ARG A 48 -17.55 7.89 18.24
CA ARG A 48 -17.18 9.31 18.24
C ARG A 48 -17.05 9.87 16.82
N LEU A 49 -16.35 9.15 15.94
CA LEU A 49 -16.22 9.51 14.53
C LEU A 49 -17.61 9.50 13.85
N LYS A 50 -18.38 8.43 14.06
CA LYS A 50 -19.75 8.31 13.56
C LYS A 50 -20.61 9.50 13.96
N SER A 51 -20.66 9.83 15.25
CA SER A 51 -21.47 10.95 15.75
C SER A 51 -21.05 12.28 15.12
N ASN A 52 -19.74 12.53 14.95
CA ASN A 52 -19.27 13.76 14.31
C ASN A 52 -19.69 13.87 12.84
N LEU A 53 -19.66 12.76 12.10
CA LEU A 53 -20.08 12.72 10.71
C LEU A 53 -21.61 12.76 10.57
N ASP A 54 -22.34 12.08 11.46
CA ASP A 54 -23.80 12.16 11.52
C ASP A 54 -24.26 13.60 11.81
N ASN A 55 -23.56 14.32 12.69
CA ASN A 55 -23.84 15.72 12.99
C ASN A 55 -23.59 16.66 11.80
N LEU A 56 -22.78 16.25 10.82
CA LEU A 56 -22.67 16.95 9.54
C LEU A 56 -23.83 16.64 8.58
N GLY A 57 -24.67 15.66 8.89
CA GLY A 57 -25.77 15.20 8.06
C GLY A 57 -25.44 13.98 7.19
N PHE A 58 -24.25 13.37 7.34
CA PHE A 58 -23.98 12.09 6.70
C PHE A 58 -24.77 10.99 7.38
N LYS A 59 -25.16 9.96 6.63
CA LYS A 59 -25.70 8.73 7.20
C LYS A 59 -24.58 7.70 7.28
N VAL A 60 -24.04 7.50 8.48
CA VAL A 60 -22.85 6.67 8.66
C VAL A 60 -23.21 5.29 9.21
N GLY A 61 -22.72 4.24 8.55
CA GLY A 61 -22.71 2.87 9.06
C GLY A 61 -21.32 2.50 9.57
N ILE A 62 -21.23 1.74 10.65
CA ILE A 62 -19.95 1.14 11.08
C ILE A 62 -20.04 -0.34 10.73
N LEU A 63 -19.23 -0.80 9.80
CA LEU A 63 -19.28 -2.19 9.39
C LEU A 63 -18.75 -3.07 10.51
N SER A 64 -19.33 -4.25 10.64
CA SER A 64 -18.79 -5.28 11.52
C SER A 64 -17.74 -6.06 10.75
N THR A 65 -16.64 -5.39 10.36
CA THR A 65 -15.70 -5.84 9.33
C THR A 65 -15.21 -7.27 9.48
N LEU A 66 -15.17 -7.79 10.71
CA LEU A 66 -14.63 -9.10 11.02
C LEU A 66 -15.46 -9.76 12.12
N ARG A 67 -16.61 -10.35 11.78
CA ARG A 67 -17.40 -11.20 12.70
C ARG A 67 -16.67 -12.52 13.03
N ASN A 68 -15.49 -12.45 13.64
CA ASN A 68 -14.56 -13.57 13.85
C ASN A 68 -14.39 -14.46 12.60
N PRO A 69 -13.97 -13.90 11.45
CA PRO A 69 -13.79 -14.69 10.25
C PRO A 69 -12.67 -15.71 10.44
N THR A 70 -12.86 -16.88 9.85
CA THR A 70 -11.90 -17.98 9.88
C THR A 70 -10.75 -17.74 8.90
N SER A 71 -11.03 -17.06 7.79
CA SER A 71 -10.06 -16.71 6.74
C SER A 71 -10.20 -15.27 6.23
N LEU A 72 -9.22 -14.84 5.43
CA LEU A 72 -9.23 -13.53 4.78
C LEU A 72 -10.36 -13.43 3.73
N GLU A 73 -10.59 -14.50 2.97
CA GLU A 73 -11.62 -14.58 1.94
C GLU A 73 -13.02 -14.47 2.54
N GLU A 74 -13.25 -15.12 3.68
CA GLU A 74 -14.50 -15.01 4.43
C GLU A 74 -14.72 -13.58 4.92
N ALA A 75 -13.67 -12.94 5.48
CA ALA A 75 -13.71 -11.55 5.90
C ALA A 75 -14.11 -10.61 4.75
N VAL A 76 -13.47 -10.78 3.59
CA VAL A 76 -13.73 -9.98 2.39
C VAL A 76 -15.11 -10.24 1.83
N GLY A 77 -15.56 -11.49 1.79
CA GLY A 77 -16.91 -11.85 1.36
C GLY A 77 -17.99 -11.22 2.24
N TYR A 78 -17.78 -11.21 3.56
CA TYR A 78 -18.68 -10.56 4.50
C TYR A 78 -18.67 -9.03 4.36
N LEU A 79 -17.49 -8.42 4.20
CA LEU A 79 -17.34 -6.99 3.92
C LEU A 79 -18.05 -6.60 2.62
N ALA A 80 -17.83 -7.34 1.54
CA ALA A 80 -18.45 -7.12 0.23
C ALA A 80 -19.99 -7.17 0.33
N LYS A 81 -20.54 -8.19 1.01
CA LYS A 81 -22.00 -8.30 1.24
C LYS A 81 -22.55 -7.06 1.94
N GLN A 82 -21.89 -6.58 2.99
CA GLN A 82 -22.34 -5.38 3.71
C GLN A 82 -22.30 -4.12 2.83
N ILE A 83 -21.25 -3.94 2.02
CA ILE A 83 -21.15 -2.81 1.08
C ILE A 83 -22.28 -2.87 0.05
N LEU A 84 -22.56 -4.06 -0.49
CA LEU A 84 -23.58 -4.25 -1.52
C LEU A 84 -25.01 -3.95 -1.04
N THR A 85 -25.28 -4.02 0.27
CA THR A 85 -26.60 -3.66 0.83
C THR A 85 -26.91 -2.15 0.80
N ALA A 86 -25.92 -1.29 0.56
CA ALA A 86 -26.17 0.13 0.36
C ALA A 86 -26.85 0.38 -0.98
N PRO A 87 -27.88 1.23 -1.09
CA PRO A 87 -28.65 1.40 -2.31
C PRO A 87 -27.87 2.18 -3.39
N ASN A 88 -26.98 3.07 -2.96
CA ASN A 88 -26.24 4.00 -3.80
C ASN A 88 -24.73 3.74 -3.68
N GLU A 89 -23.95 4.49 -4.46
CA GLU A 89 -22.51 4.57 -4.25
C GLU A 89 -22.18 5.11 -2.85
N VAL A 90 -21.14 4.57 -2.23
CA VAL A 90 -20.74 4.90 -0.85
C VAL A 90 -19.31 5.43 -0.79
N THR A 91 -19.04 6.20 0.27
CA THR A 91 -17.67 6.50 0.71
C THR A 91 -17.26 5.47 1.75
N LEU A 92 -16.12 4.80 1.55
CA LEU A 92 -15.50 3.96 2.58
C LEU A 92 -14.47 4.77 3.35
N ILE A 93 -14.53 4.67 4.69
CA ILE A 93 -13.49 5.15 5.59
C ILE A 93 -12.88 3.92 6.27
N ALA A 94 -11.71 3.50 5.83
CA ALA A 94 -11.08 2.28 6.30
C ALA A 94 -9.91 2.57 7.23
N HIS A 95 -9.98 2.03 8.44
CA HIS A 95 -8.98 2.23 9.48
C HIS A 95 -8.02 1.03 9.53
N ASN A 96 -6.72 1.29 9.52
CA ASN A 96 -5.66 0.31 9.74
C ASN A 96 -5.74 -0.84 8.73
N THR A 97 -5.63 -2.08 9.21
CA THR A 97 -5.81 -3.29 8.39
C THR A 97 -7.19 -3.39 7.73
N GLY A 98 -8.18 -2.61 8.17
CA GLY A 98 -9.45 -2.46 7.46
C GLY A 98 -9.23 -1.94 6.03
N GLY A 99 -8.25 -1.05 5.84
CA GLY A 99 -7.84 -0.61 4.51
C GLY A 99 -7.22 -1.72 3.68
N LEU A 100 -6.43 -2.62 4.28
CA LEU A 100 -5.87 -3.79 3.58
C LEU A 100 -6.97 -4.75 3.09
N LEU A 101 -8.03 -4.97 3.87
CA LEU A 101 -9.16 -5.80 3.45
C LEU A 101 -9.86 -5.24 2.20
N VAL A 102 -9.97 -3.92 2.12
CA VAL A 102 -10.65 -3.23 1.03
C VAL A 102 -9.91 -3.40 -0.30
N LEU A 103 -8.59 -3.61 -0.28
CA LEU A 103 -7.76 -3.75 -1.48
C LEU A 103 -8.09 -4.97 -2.34
N ILE A 104 -8.70 -5.98 -1.74
CA ILE A 104 -9.05 -7.24 -2.42
C ILE A 104 -10.56 -7.43 -2.52
N LEU A 105 -11.33 -6.34 -2.44
CA LEU A 105 -12.76 -6.39 -2.70
C LEU A 105 -13.04 -6.92 -4.12
N PRO A 106 -14.05 -7.80 -4.28
CA PRO A 106 -14.52 -8.20 -5.59
C PRO A 106 -15.04 -6.99 -6.36
N ASP A 107 -14.93 -7.04 -7.68
CA ASP A 107 -15.26 -5.94 -8.59
C ASP A 107 -16.67 -5.36 -8.35
N GLU A 108 -17.65 -6.21 -8.08
CA GLU A 108 -19.04 -5.80 -7.82
C GLU A 108 -19.13 -4.85 -6.61
N ALA A 109 -18.51 -5.22 -5.49
CA ALA A 109 -18.49 -4.39 -4.29
C ALA A 109 -17.60 -3.15 -4.47
N ARG A 110 -16.45 -3.30 -5.15
CA ARG A 110 -15.52 -2.18 -5.41
C ARG A 110 -16.19 -1.09 -6.25
N ARG A 111 -16.99 -1.45 -7.26
CA ARG A 111 -17.72 -0.49 -8.12
C ARG A 111 -18.74 0.35 -7.35
N LYS A 112 -19.28 -0.12 -6.22
CA LYS A 112 -20.13 0.70 -5.34
C LYS A 112 -19.34 1.73 -4.52
N VAL A 113 -18.02 1.62 -4.46
CA VAL A 113 -17.19 2.53 -3.66
C VAL A 113 -16.74 3.70 -4.54
N LYS A 114 -17.41 4.85 -4.39
CA LYS A 114 -17.04 6.08 -5.09
C LYS A 114 -15.74 6.67 -4.57
N ARG A 115 -15.57 6.63 -3.24
CA ARG A 115 -14.42 7.20 -2.55
C ARG A 115 -13.91 6.23 -1.49
N LEU A 116 -12.61 6.00 -1.47
CA LEU A 116 -11.89 5.28 -0.43
C LEU A 116 -10.98 6.26 0.31
N ILE A 117 -11.29 6.48 1.58
CA ILE A 117 -10.42 7.17 2.52
C ILE A 117 -9.80 6.09 3.42
N THR A 118 -8.48 6.00 3.45
CA THR A 118 -7.79 5.13 4.40
C THR A 118 -7.14 5.94 5.50
N LEU A 119 -7.19 5.44 6.72
CA LEU A 119 -6.65 6.06 7.92
C LEU A 119 -5.62 5.11 8.53
N GLY A 120 -4.33 5.44 8.40
CA GLY A 120 -3.22 4.68 8.99
C GLY A 120 -3.16 3.23 8.51
N THR A 121 -3.51 2.99 7.26
CA THR A 121 -3.45 1.64 6.66
C THR A 121 -2.00 1.25 6.45
N PRO A 122 -1.52 0.11 6.97
CA PRO A 122 -0.15 -0.33 6.75
C PRO A 122 0.00 -0.93 5.33
N PHE A 123 0.06 -0.07 4.30
CA PHE A 123 0.17 -0.44 2.88
C PHE A 123 1.41 -1.25 2.51
N HIS A 124 2.46 -1.18 3.33
CA HIS A 124 3.65 -2.04 3.17
C HIS A 124 3.67 -3.20 4.16
N GLY A 125 2.56 -3.45 4.88
CA GLY A 125 2.47 -4.47 5.92
C GLY A 125 3.13 -3.99 7.20
N SER A 126 3.24 -4.85 8.22
CA SER A 126 3.91 -4.48 9.46
C SER A 126 4.61 -5.65 10.12
N ASP A 127 5.73 -5.37 10.78
CA ASP A 127 6.47 -6.32 11.60
C ASP A 127 5.61 -6.91 12.73
N SER A 128 4.57 -6.19 13.18
CA SER A 128 3.60 -6.66 14.17
C SER A 128 2.85 -7.94 13.73
N PHE A 129 2.82 -8.23 12.43
CA PHE A 129 2.17 -9.41 11.89
C PHE A 129 3.14 -10.54 11.52
N THR A 130 4.45 -10.27 11.54
CA THR A 130 5.49 -11.27 11.26
C THR A 130 5.40 -12.41 12.27
N ASN A 131 5.47 -13.66 11.78
CA ASN A 131 5.32 -14.88 12.59
C ASN A 131 3.99 -15.02 13.35
N THR A 132 2.94 -14.30 12.94
CA THR A 132 1.58 -14.49 13.45
C THR A 132 0.73 -15.25 12.43
N ARG A 133 -0.49 -15.65 12.82
CA ARG A 133 -1.49 -16.17 11.86
C ARG A 133 -1.88 -15.18 10.75
N TYR A 134 -1.49 -13.92 10.90
CA TYR A 134 -1.72 -12.84 9.94
C TYR A 134 -0.43 -12.47 9.19
N SER A 135 0.55 -13.37 9.10
CA SER A 135 1.85 -13.14 8.45
C SER A 135 1.77 -12.68 7.00
N TYR A 136 0.65 -12.91 6.32
CA TYR A 136 0.37 -12.33 5.01
C TYR A 136 0.26 -10.79 5.03
N TRP A 137 -0.02 -10.16 6.17
CA TRP A 137 0.13 -8.72 6.37
C TRP A 137 1.48 -8.31 6.98
N GLY A 138 2.41 -9.25 7.08
CA GLY A 138 3.79 -8.98 7.49
C GLY A 138 4.44 -7.92 6.61
N TYR A 139 5.41 -7.20 7.17
CA TYR A 139 6.12 -6.15 6.44
C TYR A 139 6.72 -6.73 5.16
N GLU A 140 6.45 -6.06 4.04
CA GLU A 140 6.95 -6.42 2.72
C GLU A 140 6.62 -7.85 2.24
N SER A 141 5.57 -8.46 2.79
CA SER A 141 5.10 -9.78 2.35
C SER A 141 4.67 -9.76 0.87
N ASP A 142 4.70 -10.94 0.24
CA ASP A 142 4.24 -11.10 -1.16
C ASP A 142 2.79 -10.64 -1.33
N TRP A 143 1.93 -10.94 -0.35
CA TRP A 143 0.53 -10.52 -0.37
C TRP A 143 0.42 -9.00 -0.38
N VAL A 144 1.18 -8.30 0.45
CA VAL A 144 1.11 -6.84 0.51
C VAL A 144 1.64 -6.21 -0.78
N LYS A 145 2.82 -6.68 -1.24
CA LYS A 145 3.44 -6.20 -2.49
C LYS A 145 2.54 -6.39 -3.71
N MET A 146 1.76 -7.46 -3.73
CA MET A 146 0.82 -7.75 -4.80
C MET A 146 -0.43 -6.86 -4.74
N ASN A 147 -0.94 -6.57 -3.54
CA ASN A 147 -2.27 -5.95 -3.38
C ASN A 147 -2.26 -4.46 -3.09
N ASN A 148 -1.16 -3.86 -2.62
CA ASN A 148 -1.13 -2.44 -2.21
C ASN A 148 -1.60 -1.49 -3.34
N LYS A 149 -1.20 -1.74 -4.59
CA LYS A 149 -1.56 -0.95 -5.76
C LYS A 149 -3.05 -1.03 -6.10
N ASN A 150 -3.80 -2.01 -5.59
CA ASN A 150 -5.23 -2.11 -5.86
C ASN A 150 -6.01 -0.94 -5.28
N ALA A 151 -5.43 -0.18 -4.33
CA ALA A 151 -5.99 1.08 -3.86
C ALA A 151 -6.22 2.09 -5.01
N LEU A 152 -5.42 2.00 -6.09
CA LEU A 152 -5.54 2.85 -7.26
C LEU A 152 -6.76 2.54 -8.14
N PHE A 153 -7.42 1.39 -7.94
CA PHE A 153 -8.63 1.04 -8.66
C PHE A 153 -9.90 1.68 -8.07
N PHE A 154 -9.78 2.40 -6.95
CA PHE A 154 -10.87 3.20 -6.40
C PHE A 154 -10.89 4.57 -7.08
N PRO A 155 -12.06 5.05 -7.56
CA PRO A 155 -12.14 6.30 -8.33
C PRO A 155 -11.56 7.52 -7.60
N LEU A 156 -11.87 7.65 -6.32
CA LEU A 156 -11.31 8.67 -5.44
C LEU A 156 -10.64 8.00 -4.25
N PHE A 157 -9.33 7.75 -4.37
CA PHE A 157 -8.53 7.19 -3.29
C PHE A 157 -7.72 8.28 -2.56
N GLN A 158 -7.81 8.31 -1.24
CA GLN A 158 -7.15 9.28 -0.36
C GLN A 158 -6.49 8.54 0.81
N PRO A 159 -5.17 8.32 0.77
CA PRO A 159 -4.42 7.80 1.91
C PRO A 159 -4.13 8.92 2.91
N LEU A 160 -4.59 8.74 4.15
CA LEU A 160 -4.19 9.57 5.26
C LEU A 160 -3.48 8.74 6.33
N SER A 161 -2.35 9.25 6.81
CA SER A 161 -1.52 8.58 7.80
C SER A 161 -1.16 9.55 8.93
N ALA A 162 -0.87 8.99 10.11
CA ALA A 162 -0.35 9.80 11.20
C ALA A 162 1.09 10.20 10.88
N ILE A 163 1.51 11.40 11.25
CA ILE A 163 2.91 11.85 11.09
C ILE A 163 3.91 10.89 11.75
N GLU A 164 3.50 10.25 12.85
CA GLU A 164 4.21 9.15 13.48
C GLU A 164 3.21 8.05 13.85
N ASP A 165 3.51 6.80 13.48
CA ASP A 165 2.69 5.63 13.76
C ASP A 165 3.41 4.71 14.76
N PHE A 166 2.77 4.46 15.91
CA PHE A 166 3.35 3.61 16.95
C PHE A 166 2.80 2.18 16.96
N SER A 167 1.83 1.89 16.09
CA SER A 167 1.06 0.65 16.09
C SER A 167 1.53 -0.33 15.01
N PHE A 168 1.99 0.19 13.87
CA PHE A 168 2.41 -0.63 12.73
C PHE A 168 3.83 -0.27 12.27
N PRO A 169 4.87 -0.82 12.93
CA PRO A 169 6.24 -0.65 12.47
C PRO A 169 6.53 -1.46 11.18
N PRO A 170 7.53 -1.05 10.39
CA PRO A 170 8.30 0.20 10.53
C PRO A 170 7.48 1.46 10.18
N GLN A 171 8.00 2.67 10.41
CA GLN A 171 7.21 3.91 10.29
C GLN A 171 6.61 4.10 8.89
N GLU A 172 7.39 3.76 7.86
CA GLU A 172 7.01 3.79 6.45
C GLU A 172 5.89 2.80 6.11
N SER A 173 5.55 1.86 7.00
CA SER A 173 4.49 0.87 6.76
C SER A 173 3.16 1.49 6.37
N THR A 174 2.83 2.64 6.97
CA THR A 174 1.56 3.33 6.74
C THR A 174 1.59 4.33 5.60
N GLU A 175 2.75 4.55 5.00
CA GLU A 175 2.85 5.34 3.78
C GLU A 175 2.27 4.54 2.63
N PHE A 176 1.39 5.15 1.83
CA PHE A 176 1.06 4.61 0.52
C PHE A 176 2.20 4.86 -0.48
N GLY A 177 2.85 6.03 -0.35
CA GLY A 177 3.89 6.53 -1.23
C GLY A 177 3.36 7.32 -2.42
N GLN A 178 4.24 7.55 -3.40
CA GLN A 178 3.92 8.25 -4.66
C GLN A 178 3.46 9.71 -4.50
N GLY A 179 3.75 10.34 -3.37
CA GLY A 179 3.38 11.74 -3.10
C GLY A 179 1.87 11.96 -2.91
N ARG A 180 1.12 10.92 -2.53
CA ARG A 180 -0.35 10.99 -2.35
C ARG A 180 -0.79 11.04 -0.89
N ASP A 181 0.10 10.68 0.03
CA ASP A 181 -0.19 10.63 1.46
C ASP A 181 -0.47 12.02 2.02
N LEU A 182 -1.55 12.10 2.77
CA LEU A 182 -1.88 13.25 3.61
C LEU A 182 -1.57 12.89 5.05
N TRP A 183 -1.04 13.85 5.79
CA TRP A 183 -0.50 13.59 7.12
C TRP A 183 -1.35 14.29 8.17
N PHE A 184 -1.69 13.56 9.23
CA PHE A 184 -2.27 14.13 10.43
C PHE A 184 -1.18 14.53 11.40
N ASP A 185 -1.29 15.76 11.92
CA ASP A 185 -0.32 16.32 12.87
C ASP A 185 -0.30 15.60 14.21
N ILE A 186 -1.43 14.99 14.61
CA ILE A 186 -1.50 14.23 15.86
C ILE A 186 -1.00 12.80 15.62
N PRO A 187 0.11 12.39 16.25
CA PRO A 187 0.68 11.07 16.07
C PRO A 187 -0.17 9.97 16.72
N GLY A 188 0.02 8.75 16.27
CA GLY A 188 -0.70 7.58 16.71
C GLY A 188 -1.80 7.19 15.72
N ASN A 189 -1.82 5.90 15.43
CA ASN A 189 -2.69 5.28 14.46
C ASN A 189 -4.14 5.22 14.96
N TYR A 190 -4.33 4.71 16.18
CA TYR A 190 -5.63 4.63 16.82
C TYR A 190 -6.21 6.02 17.13
N ASN A 191 -5.35 7.04 17.32
CA ASN A 191 -5.76 8.44 17.48
C ASN A 191 -6.46 9.02 16.23
N LEU A 192 -6.22 8.50 15.02
CA LEU A 192 -6.77 9.02 13.76
C LEU A 192 -8.30 9.12 13.74
N VAL A 193 -9.00 8.24 14.46
CA VAL A 193 -10.47 8.20 14.51
C VAL A 193 -11.06 8.71 15.82
N ARG A 194 -10.23 9.23 16.74
CA ARG A 194 -10.65 9.62 18.10
C ARG A 194 -10.35 11.07 18.45
N ARG A 195 -9.25 11.61 17.94
CA ARG A 195 -8.80 12.98 18.27
C ARG A 195 -9.63 13.99 17.50
N ASN A 196 -10.00 15.09 18.16
CA ASN A 196 -10.92 16.07 17.59
C ASN A 196 -10.30 16.78 16.39
N GLU A 197 -8.99 17.01 16.44
CA GLU A 197 -8.17 17.61 15.41
C GLU A 197 -8.24 16.76 14.13
N ASN A 198 -7.97 15.46 14.26
CA ASN A 198 -8.01 14.52 13.13
C ASN A 198 -9.44 14.38 12.58
N ILE A 199 -10.45 14.30 13.46
CA ILE A 199 -11.85 14.25 13.04
C ILE A 199 -12.23 15.55 12.30
N ARG A 200 -11.77 16.71 12.76
CA ARG A 200 -12.01 18.00 12.09
C ARG A 200 -11.40 18.02 10.68
N THR A 201 -10.15 17.61 10.53
CA THR A 201 -9.50 17.52 9.22
C THR A 201 -10.26 16.55 8.30
N LEU A 202 -10.70 15.39 8.80
CA LEU A 202 -11.53 14.47 8.03
C LEU A 202 -12.89 15.07 7.63
N ARG A 203 -13.50 15.88 8.50
CA ARG A 203 -14.72 16.64 8.17
C ARG A 203 -14.48 17.64 7.06
N GLU A 204 -13.36 18.36 7.09
CA GLU A 204 -12.97 19.33 6.05
C GLU A 204 -12.76 18.62 4.70
N PHE A 205 -12.15 17.43 4.69
CA PHE A 205 -12.00 16.62 3.47
C PHE A 205 -13.32 16.05 2.91
N LEU A 206 -14.27 15.72 3.79
CA LEU A 206 -15.57 15.20 3.39
C LEU A 206 -16.54 16.31 2.93
N GLY A 207 -16.33 17.55 3.39
CA GLY A 207 -17.27 18.66 3.19
C GLY A 207 -18.57 18.45 3.98
N THR A 208 -19.60 19.26 3.71
CA THR A 208 -20.96 18.94 4.18
C THR A 208 -21.71 18.12 3.12
N PRO A 209 -22.67 17.27 3.49
CA PRO A 209 -23.52 16.56 2.52
C PRO A 209 -24.36 17.51 1.64
N LYS A 210 -24.59 18.75 2.11
CA LYS A 210 -25.28 19.81 1.36
C LYS A 210 -24.34 20.49 0.35
N ASP A 211 -23.04 20.49 0.64
CA ASP A 211 -22.03 20.70 -0.38
C ASP A 211 -22.06 19.43 -1.21
N SER A 212 -22.91 19.43 -2.24
CA SER A 212 -22.79 18.52 -3.35
C SER A 212 -21.30 18.25 -3.56
N ILE A 213 -20.90 16.98 -3.51
CA ILE A 213 -19.63 16.51 -4.07
C ILE A 213 -19.76 16.70 -5.60
N ASN A 214 -19.94 17.96 -6.01
CA ASN A 214 -19.58 18.51 -7.27
C ASN A 214 -18.06 18.56 -7.18
N ILE A 215 -17.49 17.41 -7.54
CA ILE A 215 -16.36 17.42 -8.45
C ILE A 215 -16.64 18.57 -9.40
N THR A 216 -15.74 19.56 -9.41
CA THR A 216 -15.63 20.63 -10.39
C THR A 216 -16.31 20.17 -11.68
N PRO A 217 -17.34 20.89 -12.21
CA PRO A 217 -17.99 20.45 -13.43
C PRO A 217 -16.86 20.19 -14.43
N ASN A 218 -16.76 18.93 -14.86
CA ASN A 218 -15.83 18.48 -15.88
C ASN A 218 -15.81 19.60 -16.92
N PRO A 219 -14.67 20.28 -17.20
CA PRO A 219 -14.67 21.41 -18.10
C PRO A 219 -15.39 20.95 -19.36
N LYS A 220 -16.55 21.54 -19.65
CA LYS A 220 -17.33 21.17 -20.83
C LYS A 220 -16.34 21.18 -21.97
N ALA A 221 -16.12 20.02 -22.58
CA ALA A 221 -15.20 19.90 -23.69
C ALA A 221 -15.54 21.04 -24.64
N ASN A 222 -14.57 21.95 -24.86
CA ASN A 222 -14.78 23.05 -25.77
C ASN A 222 -15.13 22.41 -27.12
N PRO A 223 -16.29 22.70 -27.73
CA PRO A 223 -16.72 22.05 -28.97
C PRO A 223 -15.68 22.17 -30.10
N ASP A 224 -14.76 23.13 -29.99
CA ASP A 224 -13.60 23.30 -30.89
C ASP A 224 -12.61 22.11 -30.90
N PHE A 225 -12.61 21.27 -29.86
CA PHE A 225 -11.71 20.11 -29.73
C PHE A 225 -12.45 18.76 -29.62
N ALA A 226 -13.79 18.75 -29.71
CA ALA A 226 -14.60 17.54 -29.58
C ALA A 226 -14.77 16.76 -30.90
N VAL A 227 -14.21 17.25 -32.00
CA VAL A 227 -14.21 16.53 -33.29
C VAL A 227 -12.79 16.02 -33.54
N PRO A 228 -12.57 14.69 -33.62
CA PRO A 228 -11.32 14.19 -34.17
C PRO A 228 -11.22 14.71 -35.59
N LYS A 229 -10.26 15.61 -35.87
CA LYS A 229 -9.88 15.87 -37.26
C LYS A 229 -9.53 14.51 -37.85
N LYS A 230 -10.32 14.03 -38.80
CA LYS A 230 -9.93 12.93 -39.68
C LYS A 230 -8.57 13.33 -40.25
N ILE A 231 -7.51 12.72 -39.75
CA ILE A 231 -6.25 12.74 -40.45
C ILE A 231 -6.50 11.82 -41.63
N GLU A 232 -6.78 12.40 -42.79
CA GLU A 232 -6.71 11.67 -44.06
C GLU A 232 -5.24 11.32 -44.27
N VAL A 233 -4.87 10.15 -43.77
CA VAL A 233 -3.62 9.51 -44.12
C VAL A 233 -3.82 8.96 -45.53
N ASP A 234 -3.16 9.57 -46.50
CA ASP A 234 -3.12 9.08 -47.87
C ASP A 234 -2.25 7.82 -47.93
N PHE A 235 -2.90 6.65 -47.93
CA PHE A 235 -2.26 5.35 -47.98
C PHE A 235 -1.74 4.97 -49.39
N SER A 236 -1.86 5.84 -50.40
CA SER A 236 -1.32 5.59 -51.75
C SER A 236 0.21 5.53 -51.81
N LYS A 237 0.92 5.96 -50.74
CA LYS A 237 2.39 5.87 -50.65
C LYS A 237 2.90 4.58 -50.01
N PHE A 238 2.04 3.68 -49.57
CA PHE A 238 2.41 2.39 -48.98
C PHE A 238 1.88 1.21 -49.80
N GLU A 239 2.13 1.22 -51.12
CA GLU A 239 2.03 0.01 -51.91
C GLU A 239 3.26 -0.91 -51.70
N PRO A 240 3.09 -2.23 -51.52
CA PRO A 240 4.19 -3.19 -51.36
C PRO A 240 5.06 -3.38 -52.61
N SER A 241 4.72 -2.73 -53.73
CA SER A 241 5.36 -2.86 -55.05
C SER A 241 6.65 -2.01 -55.18
N VAL A 242 6.85 -0.99 -54.35
CA VAL A 242 8.05 -0.12 -54.38
C VAL A 242 9.23 -0.72 -53.59
N TYR A 243 8.97 -1.64 -52.64
CA TYR A 243 10.02 -2.26 -51.82
C TYR A 243 10.90 -3.28 -52.57
N LYS A 244 10.46 -3.78 -53.73
CA LYS A 244 11.28 -4.67 -54.58
C LYS A 244 12.21 -3.90 -55.53
N LYS A 245 11.90 -2.66 -55.92
CA LYS A 245 12.73 -1.87 -56.84
C LYS A 245 13.93 -1.19 -56.16
N ASN A 246 13.85 -0.93 -54.85
CA ASN A 246 14.95 -0.34 -54.07
C ASN A 246 15.91 -1.36 -53.43
N LYS A 247 15.66 -2.68 -53.57
CA LYS A 247 16.65 -3.72 -53.21
C LYS A 247 17.63 -4.06 -54.33
N GLU A 248 17.26 -3.84 -55.60
CA GLU A 248 18.16 -4.09 -56.74
C GLU A 248 19.16 -2.96 -57.00
N SER A 249 18.91 -1.73 -56.54
CA SER A 249 19.83 -0.60 -56.70
C SER A 249 20.94 -0.54 -55.63
N LEU A 250 20.79 -1.26 -54.51
CA LEU A 250 21.82 -1.39 -53.47
C LEU A 250 22.67 -2.68 -53.60
N ALA A 251 22.25 -3.65 -54.42
CA ALA A 251 22.96 -4.91 -54.63
C ALA A 251 23.99 -4.86 -55.79
N LYS A 252 24.09 -3.76 -56.54
CA LYS A 252 25.07 -3.59 -57.64
C LYS A 252 26.02 -2.42 -57.40
N LYS A 253 26.83 -2.48 -56.33
CA LYS A 253 28.15 -1.82 -56.29
C LYS A 253 29.09 -2.57 -55.35
N LYS A 254 29.63 -3.68 -55.89
CA LYS A 254 31.02 -4.15 -55.78
C LYS A 254 31.70 -4.16 -54.40
N SER A 255 31.80 -5.37 -53.83
CA SER A 255 33.08 -5.94 -53.35
C SER A 255 34.01 -6.27 -54.57
N PRO A 256 35.30 -6.66 -54.44
CA PRO A 256 36.09 -7.12 -53.26
C PRO A 256 37.51 -6.45 -53.23
N SER A 257 38.54 -6.74 -52.40
CA SER A 257 38.99 -7.95 -51.70
C SER A 257 40.18 -7.67 -50.73
N LYS A 258 40.25 -8.53 -49.69
CA LYS A 258 41.44 -9.24 -49.12
C LYS A 258 42.52 -8.56 -48.24
N LYS A 259 42.59 -9.14 -47.02
CA LYS A 259 43.77 -9.64 -46.25
C LYS A 259 44.69 -8.56 -45.64
N THR A 260 45.22 -8.66 -44.41
CA THR A 260 45.64 -9.83 -43.61
C THR A 260 45.87 -9.44 -42.14
N GLU A 261 45.97 -10.46 -41.29
CA GLU A 261 46.33 -10.49 -39.87
C GLU A 261 47.61 -9.72 -39.47
N SER A 262 47.69 -9.27 -38.21
CA SER A 262 48.73 -9.71 -37.24
C SER A 262 48.79 -8.84 -35.95
N LYS A 263 48.74 -9.51 -34.80
CA LYS A 263 49.54 -9.18 -33.58
C LYS A 263 50.91 -9.89 -33.73
N PRO A 264 51.97 -9.71 -32.90
CA PRO A 264 52.09 -9.02 -31.59
C PRO A 264 53.42 -8.21 -31.39
N ALA A 265 53.66 -7.65 -30.17
CA ALA A 265 54.89 -7.77 -29.36
C ALA A 265 55.43 -6.48 -28.66
N THR A 266 55.21 -6.42 -27.34
CA THR A 266 56.15 -6.24 -26.19
C THR A 266 57.40 -5.33 -26.19
N LYS A 267 57.63 -4.76 -24.98
CA LYS A 267 58.89 -4.30 -24.28
C LYS A 267 59.36 -2.87 -24.61
N ALA A 268 59.83 -2.01 -23.69
CA ALA A 268 60.15 -2.10 -22.25
C ALA A 268 60.22 -0.68 -21.62
N LYS A 269 60.06 -0.60 -20.28
CA LYS A 269 60.59 0.44 -19.36
C LYS A 269 62.13 0.20 -19.16
N PRO A 270 62.94 0.95 -18.37
CA PRO A 270 62.65 1.95 -17.31
C PRO A 270 63.66 3.14 -17.19
N SER A 271 63.42 4.07 -16.24
CA SER A 271 64.40 4.58 -15.24
C SER A 271 63.76 5.76 -14.46
N ASN A 272 63.50 5.58 -13.16
CA ASN A 272 64.24 6.11 -11.99
C ASN A 272 63.96 7.61 -11.73
N SER A 273 63.66 8.09 -10.52
CA SER A 273 64.13 7.62 -9.22
C SER A 273 63.45 8.34 -8.03
N LEU A 274 63.34 7.59 -6.92
CA LEU A 274 63.57 7.97 -5.50
C LEU A 274 62.61 9.01 -4.87
N ALA A 275 62.17 8.92 -3.60
CA ALA A 275 62.39 8.10 -2.41
C ALA A 275 61.42 8.70 -1.33
N ALA A 276 61.05 8.15 -0.17
CA ALA A 276 61.22 6.89 0.52
C ALA A 276 60.12 6.80 1.63
N LYS A 277 59.78 5.56 1.99
CA LYS A 277 59.09 5.05 3.20
C LYS A 277 59.98 5.24 4.47
N PRO A 278 59.76 4.66 5.68
CA PRO A 278 58.80 3.60 6.15
C PRO A 278 58.20 3.81 7.56
N GLY A 279 57.16 3.07 7.99
CA GLY A 279 57.21 1.74 8.66
C GLY A 279 56.41 1.83 9.98
N SER A 280 55.81 0.81 10.61
CA SER A 280 55.85 -0.66 10.58
C SER A 280 54.68 -1.20 11.45
N LYS A 281 53.82 -2.12 10.98
CA LYS A 281 53.75 -3.59 11.25
C LYS A 281 53.50 -4.10 12.69
N GLY A 282 52.55 -5.04 12.81
CA GLY A 282 52.51 -6.17 13.77
C GLY A 282 51.08 -6.64 14.09
N LYS A 283 50.47 -7.65 13.43
CA LYS A 283 50.49 -9.11 13.69
C LYS A 283 50.35 -9.54 15.16
N SER A 284 49.26 -10.24 15.52
CA SER A 284 49.30 -11.65 15.97
C SER A 284 47.91 -12.21 16.30
N ASN A 285 47.79 -13.52 16.09
CA ASN A 285 46.72 -14.45 16.51
C ASN A 285 47.44 -15.52 17.34
N PRO A 286 46.80 -16.18 18.32
CA PRO A 286 46.94 -17.65 18.35
C PRO A 286 45.68 -18.44 18.81
N LYS A 287 45.72 -19.74 18.49
CA LYS A 287 44.69 -20.79 18.62
C LYS A 287 44.66 -21.52 19.98
N SER A 288 43.49 -22.09 20.26
CA SER A 288 43.18 -23.43 20.86
C SER A 288 43.32 -23.67 22.37
N LYS A 289 42.29 -24.29 23.00
CA LYS A 289 42.29 -25.74 23.39
C LYS A 289 41.04 -26.21 24.19
N THR A 290 40.48 -27.34 23.71
CA THR A 290 39.91 -28.53 24.41
C THR A 290 38.71 -28.52 25.39
N VAL A 291 37.81 -29.47 25.13
CA VAL A 291 36.71 -30.05 25.92
C VAL A 291 37.26 -31.04 26.98
N PRO A 292 36.53 -31.33 28.08
CA PRO A 292 35.98 -32.69 28.23
C PRO A 292 34.56 -32.77 28.83
N LYS A 293 33.75 -33.68 28.28
CA LYS A 293 32.59 -34.33 28.91
C LYS A 293 33.06 -35.31 30.00
N PRO A 294 32.23 -35.61 31.01
CA PRO A 294 32.13 -36.97 31.54
C PRO A 294 30.73 -37.57 31.38
N LYS A 295 30.72 -38.89 31.21
CA LYS A 295 29.56 -39.79 31.09
C LYS A 295 29.12 -40.34 32.46
N ALA A 296 27.81 -40.60 32.54
CA ALA A 296 27.14 -41.76 33.15
C ALA A 296 27.08 -41.98 34.68
N LYS A 297 25.85 -42.23 35.18
CA LYS A 297 25.51 -43.49 35.87
C LYS A 297 24.01 -43.82 35.82
N LYS A 298 23.76 -45.06 35.37
CA LYS A 298 22.57 -45.93 35.56
C LYS A 298 22.11 -45.95 37.04
N LYS A 299 20.81 -46.07 37.34
CA LYS A 299 20.04 -47.34 37.52
C LYS A 299 18.83 -47.21 38.49
N THR A 300 17.69 -47.76 38.02
CA THR A 300 16.68 -48.60 38.71
C THR A 300 15.49 -48.06 39.55
N LYS A 301 14.35 -48.72 39.24
CA LYS A 301 13.14 -49.06 40.04
C LYS A 301 12.14 -47.90 40.25
N ARG A 302 10.91 -48.00 39.75
CA ARG A 302 9.88 -49.02 39.98
C ARG A 302 8.96 -49.17 38.76
#